data_AF-A0A382S173-F1
#
_entry.id   AF-A0A382S173-F1
#
_cell.length_a   1.000
_cell.length_b   1.000
_cell.length_c   1.000
_cell.angle_alpha   90.00
_cell.angle_beta   90.00
_cell.angle_gamma   90.00
#
_symmetry.space_group_name_H-M   'P 1'
#
loop_
_entity.id
_entity.type
_entity.pdbx_description
1 polymer ?
#
loop_
_entity_poly.entity_id
_entity_poly.type
_entity_poly.pdbx_seq_one_letter_code
_entity_poly.pdbx_strand_id
1 'polypeptide(L)'
;MTNARTASGETVTYDTALTLSAVYAAIRLLSDSVSTLSLDVLFRSNGSEQKFRPLPTWVRSMSTELRNHEILGQVVTSLLLDGNAYLATLRDDTGRVLSLSVLDPTDITPNLTTDDDGIQRLTFTSSKAAGVTLTSRDITMVRGLMKPGQIIGVSPITAAREFIGLGI
;
A
#
# COMPACT_ATOMS: atom_id res chain seq x y z
N MET A 1 18.05 35.79 -13.47
CA MET A 1 17.28 34.70 -12.83
C MET A 1 17.82 33.39 -13.39
N THR A 2 18.56 32.66 -12.57
CA THR A 2 19.34 31.47 -12.96
C THR A 2 18.42 30.24 -12.96
N ASN A 3 17.92 29.85 -14.13
CA ASN A 3 17.17 28.61 -14.29
C ASN A 3 18.15 27.43 -14.33
N ALA A 4 18.21 26.67 -13.25
CA ALA A 4 18.91 25.39 -13.21
C ALA A 4 18.05 24.33 -13.91
N ARG A 5 18.54 23.79 -15.02
CA ARG A 5 17.95 22.63 -15.72
C ARG A 5 18.29 21.36 -14.95
N THR A 6 17.30 20.60 -14.52
CA THR A 6 17.47 19.22 -14.02
C THR A 6 17.30 18.22 -15.16
N ALA A 7 17.91 17.03 -15.01
CA ALA A 7 18.11 16.02 -16.04
C ALA A 7 16.84 15.35 -16.63
N SER A 8 15.64 15.84 -16.31
CA SER A 8 14.35 15.27 -16.74
C SER A 8 13.56 16.15 -17.73
N GLY A 9 14.03 17.35 -18.08
CA GLY A 9 13.39 18.19 -19.11
C GLY A 9 12.08 18.88 -18.71
N GLU A 10 11.52 18.61 -17.53
CA GLU A 10 10.30 19.26 -17.05
C GLU A 10 10.58 20.67 -16.50
N THR A 11 9.78 21.67 -16.88
CA THR A 11 9.95 23.05 -16.40
C THR A 11 9.38 23.16 -14.98
N VAL A 12 10.26 23.06 -13.97
CA VAL A 12 9.88 23.25 -12.57
C VAL A 12 9.49 24.72 -12.36
N THR A 13 8.19 24.96 -12.20
CA THR A 13 7.61 26.24 -11.78
C THR A 13 7.57 26.34 -10.25
N TYR A 14 7.42 27.55 -9.71
CA TYR A 14 7.28 27.75 -8.26
C TYR A 14 6.11 26.95 -7.66
N ASP A 15 4.98 26.87 -8.38
CA ASP A 15 3.79 26.13 -7.94
C ASP A 15 3.98 24.61 -7.95
N THR A 16 4.74 24.07 -8.91
CA THR A 16 5.09 22.64 -8.95
C THR A 16 6.13 22.29 -7.87
N ALA A 17 7.08 23.18 -7.60
CA ALA A 17 8.04 23.03 -6.50
C ALA A 17 7.36 23.09 -5.11
N LEU A 18 6.41 24.01 -4.91
CA LEU A 18 5.62 24.10 -3.68
C LEU A 18 4.71 22.89 -3.49
N THR A 19 4.06 22.42 -4.56
CA THR A 19 3.24 21.22 -4.51
C THR A 19 4.10 20.00 -4.16
N LEU A 20 5.25 19.83 -4.81
CA LEU A 20 6.15 18.70 -4.54
C LEU A 20 6.66 18.71 -3.09
N SER A 21 7.05 19.89 -2.57
CA SER A 21 7.54 20.02 -1.19
C SER A 21 6.43 19.88 -0.14
N ALA A 22 5.25 20.46 -0.38
CA ALA A 22 4.10 20.34 0.51
C ALA A 22 3.54 18.91 0.53
N VAL A 23 3.45 18.26 -0.64
CA VAL A 23 3.03 16.85 -0.76
C VAL A 23 4.04 15.95 -0.05
N TYR A 24 5.33 16.14 -0.27
CA TYR A 24 6.37 15.39 0.43
C TYR A 24 6.27 15.57 1.96
N ALA A 25 6.11 16.81 2.43
CA ALA A 25 5.96 17.09 3.86
C ALA A 25 4.70 16.45 4.45
N ALA A 26 3.57 16.49 3.73
CA ALA A 26 2.31 15.87 4.16
C ALA A 26 2.42 14.35 4.23
N ILE A 27 2.98 13.70 3.20
CA ILE A 27 3.20 12.25 3.19
C ILE A 27 4.11 11.84 4.33
N ARG A 28 5.22 12.55 4.52
CA ARG A 28 6.16 12.27 5.62
C ARG A 28 5.48 12.40 6.97
N LEU A 29 4.72 13.48 7.20
CA LEU A 29 4.01 13.69 8.46
C LEU A 29 3.01 12.56 8.75
N LEU A 30 2.23 12.16 7.74
CA LEU A 30 1.24 11.08 7.88
C LEU A 30 1.91 9.72 8.10
N SER A 31 2.93 9.40 7.31
CA SER A 31 3.71 8.17 7.42
C SER A 31 4.36 8.07 8.81
N ASP A 32 5.07 9.10 9.26
CA ASP A 32 5.73 9.10 10.56
C ASP A 32 4.70 8.95 11.70
N SER A 33 3.57 9.68 11.63
CA SER A 33 2.53 9.62 12.65
C SER A 33 1.92 8.23 12.78
N VAL A 34 1.49 7.62 11.66
CA VAL A 34 0.86 6.29 11.66
C VAL A 34 1.85 5.21 12.08
N SER A 35 3.13 5.34 11.70
CA SER A 35 4.17 4.38 12.02
C SER A 35 4.47 4.28 13.52
N THR A 36 4.12 5.31 14.31
CA THR A 36 4.26 5.26 15.78
C THR A 36 3.13 4.51 16.48
N LEU A 37 2.04 4.19 15.78
CA LEU A 37 0.89 3.52 16.38
C LEU A 37 1.20 2.06 16.70
N SER A 38 0.81 1.63 17.89
CA SER A 38 0.90 0.22 18.28
C SER A 38 -0.24 -0.58 17.67
N LEU A 39 0.07 -1.79 17.20
CA LEU A 39 -0.92 -2.73 16.68
C LEU A 39 -1.35 -3.71 17.76
N ASP A 40 -2.66 -3.96 17.82
CA ASP A 40 -3.25 -4.94 18.71
C ASP A 40 -4.22 -5.83 17.92
N VAL A 41 -4.36 -7.09 18.35
CA VAL A 41 -5.29 -8.05 17.73
C VAL A 41 -6.46 -8.25 18.68
N LEU A 42 -7.65 -8.02 18.14
CA LEU A 42 -8.92 -8.11 18.85
C LEU A 42 -9.75 -9.22 18.22
N PHE A 43 -10.49 -9.95 19.04
CA PHE A 43 -11.43 -10.97 18.56
C PHE A 43 -12.73 -10.85 19.34
N ARG A 44 -13.85 -11.21 18.71
CA ARG A 44 -15.15 -11.21 19.38
C ARG A 44 -15.43 -12.60 19.94
N SER A 45 -15.79 -12.63 21.21
CA SER A 45 -16.23 -13.83 21.92
C SER A 45 -17.42 -13.48 22.81
N ASN A 46 -18.49 -14.27 22.70
CA ASN A 46 -19.72 -14.11 23.49
C ASN A 46 -20.27 -12.67 23.52
N GLY A 47 -20.28 -12.01 22.36
CA GLY A 47 -20.79 -10.63 22.21
C GLY A 47 -19.83 -9.52 22.68
N SER A 48 -18.71 -9.87 23.32
CA SER A 48 -17.69 -8.94 23.81
C SER A 48 -16.43 -8.95 22.92
N GLU A 49 -15.76 -7.81 22.82
CA GLU A 49 -14.44 -7.71 22.19
C GLU A 49 -13.35 -7.99 23.22
N GLN A 50 -12.42 -8.87 22.87
CA GLN A 50 -11.33 -9.30 23.74
C GLN A 50 -9.99 -9.21 23.01
N LYS A 51 -8.93 -8.93 23.76
CA LYS A 51 -7.56 -8.89 23.25
C LYS A 51 -7.04 -10.30 23.05
N PHE A 52 -6.54 -10.60 21.85
CA PHE A 52 -5.91 -11.88 21.54
C PHE A 52 -4.51 -11.93 22.14
N ARG A 53 -4.27 -12.87 23.07
CA ARG A 53 -2.96 -13.02 23.74
C ARG A 53 -2.53 -14.49 23.81
N PRO A 54 -1.22 -14.79 23.64
CA PRO A 54 -0.16 -13.86 23.26
C PRO A 54 -0.37 -13.31 21.83
N LEU A 55 0.14 -12.10 21.55
CA LEU A 55 0.05 -11.53 20.20
C LEU A 55 0.65 -12.52 19.16
N PRO A 56 0.13 -12.57 17.93
CA PRO A 56 0.79 -13.35 16.88
C PRO A 56 2.22 -12.86 16.63
N THR A 57 3.13 -13.77 16.30
CA THR A 57 4.55 -13.45 16.06
C THR A 57 4.72 -12.41 14.95
N TRP A 58 4.01 -12.57 13.84
CA TRP A 58 4.03 -11.64 12.71
C TRP A 58 3.51 -10.24 13.05
N VAL A 59 2.68 -10.09 14.10
CA VAL A 59 2.25 -8.76 14.58
C VAL A 59 3.34 -8.12 15.43
N ARG A 60 4.07 -8.91 16.22
CA ARG A 60 5.21 -8.41 17.02
C ARG A 60 6.40 -8.05 16.15
N SER A 61 6.70 -8.86 15.15
CA SER A 61 7.80 -8.66 14.19
C SER A 61 7.29 -9.06 12.81
N MET A 62 6.94 -8.06 12.00
CA MET A 62 6.40 -8.29 10.65
C MET A 62 7.46 -8.79 9.70
N SER A 63 8.68 -8.26 9.77
CA SER A 63 9.84 -8.71 8.99
C SER A 63 10.99 -9.07 9.92
N THR A 64 11.93 -9.84 9.38
CA THR A 64 13.23 -10.11 10.01
C THR A 64 14.23 -8.98 9.78
N GLU A 65 14.05 -8.19 8.72
CA GLU A 65 14.99 -7.14 8.30
C GLU A 65 14.55 -5.74 8.74
N LEU A 66 13.24 -5.48 8.67
CA LEU A 66 12.65 -4.17 8.93
C LEU A 66 11.84 -4.18 10.22
N ARG A 67 11.87 -3.05 10.92
CA ARG A 67 11.02 -2.82 12.10
C ARG A 67 9.59 -2.56 11.65
N ASN A 68 8.63 -2.89 12.52
CA ASN A 68 7.20 -2.70 12.21
C ASN A 68 6.84 -1.27 11.79
N HIS A 69 7.44 -0.26 12.41
CA HIS A 69 7.17 1.14 12.05
C HIS A 69 7.65 1.46 10.62
N GLU A 70 8.75 0.87 10.16
CA GLU A 70 9.26 1.06 8.79
C GLU A 70 8.30 0.43 7.77
N ILE A 71 7.76 -0.75 8.07
CA ILE A 71 6.77 -1.43 7.23
C ILE A 71 5.47 -0.64 7.16
N LEU A 72 4.96 -0.19 8.32
CA LEU A 72 3.75 0.64 8.37
C LEU A 72 3.93 1.96 7.61
N GLY A 73 5.10 2.59 7.73
CA GLY A 73 5.42 3.80 6.98
C GLY A 73 5.45 3.58 5.47
N GLN A 74 6.02 2.46 5.01
CA GLN A 74 5.97 2.06 3.61
C GLN A 74 4.54 1.82 3.12
N VAL A 75 3.70 1.12 3.89
CA VAL A 75 2.28 0.91 3.54
C VAL A 75 1.55 2.23 3.37
N VAL A 76 1.69 3.15 4.33
CA VAL A 76 1.04 4.47 4.26
C VAL A 76 1.56 5.26 3.07
N THR A 77 2.86 5.23 2.83
CA THR A 77 3.48 5.91 1.69
C THR A 77 2.93 5.39 0.36
N SER A 78 2.84 4.07 0.17
CA SER A 78 2.26 3.47 -1.04
C SER A 78 0.78 3.86 -1.21
N LEU A 79 -0.01 3.87 -0.14
CA LEU A 79 -1.41 4.31 -0.20
C LEU A 79 -1.56 5.79 -0.58
N LEU A 80 -0.67 6.67 -0.10
CA LEU A 80 -0.75 8.10 -0.38
C LEU A 80 -0.23 8.47 -1.78
N LEU A 81 0.74 7.71 -2.31
CA LEU A 81 1.33 7.95 -3.62
C LEU A 81 0.56 7.26 -4.75
N ASP A 82 0.33 5.95 -4.61
CA ASP A 82 -0.27 5.10 -5.64
C ASP A 82 -1.76 4.84 -5.40
N GLY A 83 -2.22 4.93 -4.15
CA GLY A 83 -3.59 4.57 -3.78
C GLY A 83 -3.74 3.11 -3.38
N ASN A 84 -2.66 2.32 -3.49
CA ASN A 84 -2.64 0.91 -3.17
C ASN A 84 -1.34 0.57 -2.42
N ALA A 85 -1.42 -0.40 -1.52
CA ALA A 85 -0.25 -1.02 -0.92
C ALA A 85 -0.36 -2.54 -1.06
N TYR A 86 0.75 -3.19 -1.40
CA TYR A 86 0.82 -4.63 -1.61
C TYR A 86 1.81 -5.21 -0.61
N LEU A 87 1.40 -6.21 0.16
CA LEU A 87 2.24 -6.89 1.13
C LEU A 87 2.42 -8.35 0.72
N ALA A 88 3.64 -8.73 0.36
CA ALA A 88 4.01 -10.12 0.25
C ALA A 88 3.88 -10.79 1.62
N THR A 89 3.10 -11.87 1.67
CA THR A 89 2.79 -12.62 2.88
C THR A 89 3.43 -13.99 2.79
N LEU A 90 4.63 -14.13 3.35
CA LEU A 90 5.31 -15.43 3.40
C LEU A 90 4.65 -16.32 4.45
N ARG A 91 4.31 -17.55 4.05
CA ARG A 91 3.66 -18.53 4.94
C ARG A 91 4.43 -19.85 4.92
N ASP A 92 4.35 -20.59 6.01
CA ASP A 92 4.80 -21.98 6.06
C ASP A 92 3.76 -22.94 5.44
N ASP A 93 4.13 -24.22 5.36
CA ASP A 93 3.26 -25.29 4.84
C ASP A 93 1.99 -25.49 5.68
N THR A 94 2.01 -25.05 6.95
CA THR A 94 0.83 -25.06 7.83
C THR A 94 -0.08 -23.85 7.65
N GLY A 95 0.32 -22.89 6.80
CA GLY A 95 -0.40 -21.65 6.50
C GLY A 95 -0.15 -20.51 7.48
N ARG A 96 0.77 -20.68 8.45
CA ARG A 96 1.13 -19.62 9.40
C ARG A 96 1.97 -18.56 8.72
N VAL A 97 1.69 -17.29 9.01
CA VAL A 97 2.45 -16.15 8.49
C VAL A 97 3.82 -16.10 9.16
N LEU A 98 4.86 -16.17 8.35
CA LEU A 98 6.27 -16.09 8.76
C LEU A 98 6.78 -14.64 8.69
N SER A 99 6.48 -13.94 7.59
CA SER A 99 6.98 -12.58 7.34
C SER A 99 6.04 -11.81 6.42
N LEU A 100 6.05 -10.49 6.56
CA LEU A 100 5.37 -9.51 5.73
C LEU A 100 6.40 -8.52 5.15
N SER A 101 6.30 -8.26 3.86
CA SER A 101 7.16 -7.30 3.16
C SER A 101 6.33 -6.44 2.22
N VAL A 102 6.53 -5.13 2.25
CA VAL A 102 5.85 -4.22 1.31
C VAL A 102 6.52 -4.33 -0.05
N LEU A 103 5.70 -4.48 -1.09
CA LEU A 103 6.12 -4.54 -2.48
C LEU A 103 5.96 -3.18 -3.14
N ASP A 104 6.79 -2.91 -4.14
CA ASP A 104 6.63 -1.74 -5.00
C ASP A 104 5.31 -1.86 -5.78
N PRO A 105 4.37 -0.90 -5.65
CA PRO A 105 3.10 -0.95 -6.35
C PRO A 105 3.26 -0.89 -7.89
N THR A 106 4.35 -0.33 -8.40
CA THR A 106 4.60 -0.28 -9.85
C THR A 106 4.97 -1.64 -10.44
N ASP A 107 5.44 -2.57 -9.61
CA ASP A 107 5.79 -3.93 -10.03
C ASP A 107 4.61 -4.89 -10.00
N ILE A 108 3.51 -4.54 -9.31
CA ILE A 108 2.38 -5.45 -9.06
C ILE A 108 1.16 -4.97 -9.82
N THR A 109 0.64 -5.82 -10.71
CA THR A 109 -0.60 -5.57 -11.43
C THR A 109 -1.72 -6.49 -10.92
N PRO A 110 -2.77 -5.94 -10.27
CA PRO A 110 -3.94 -6.70 -9.85
C PRO A 110 -4.88 -6.95 -11.03
N ASN A 111 -5.43 -8.17 -11.10
CA ASN A 111 -6.37 -8.60 -12.13
C ASN A 111 -7.54 -9.36 -11.50
N LEU A 112 -8.69 -9.36 -12.17
CA LEU A 112 -9.80 -10.26 -11.86
C LEU A 112 -9.77 -11.42 -12.83
N THR A 113 -9.53 -12.61 -12.31
CA THR A 113 -9.53 -13.85 -13.09
C THR A 113 -10.68 -14.73 -12.62
N THR A 114 -11.43 -15.26 -13.58
CA THR A 114 -12.48 -16.23 -13.29
C THR A 114 -11.84 -17.59 -13.01
N ASP A 115 -12.11 -18.13 -11.82
CA ASP A 115 -11.72 -19.47 -11.41
C ASP A 115 -12.54 -20.54 -12.16
N ASP A 116 -12.15 -21.79 -12.06
CA ASP A 116 -12.83 -22.92 -12.72
C ASP A 116 -14.32 -23.04 -12.32
N ASP A 117 -14.66 -22.59 -11.12
CA ASP A 117 -16.03 -22.51 -10.60
C ASP A 117 -16.84 -21.31 -11.12
N GLY A 118 -16.29 -20.50 -12.03
CA GLY A 118 -16.93 -19.29 -12.55
C GLY A 118 -16.87 -18.09 -11.60
N ILE A 119 -16.11 -18.18 -10.50
CA ILE A 119 -16.00 -17.13 -9.49
C ILE A 119 -14.83 -16.19 -9.83
N GLN A 120 -15.09 -14.89 -9.90
CA GLN A 120 -14.01 -13.91 -10.06
C GLN A 120 -13.18 -13.81 -8.78
N ARG A 121 -11.88 -14.05 -8.93
CA ARG A 121 -10.88 -13.93 -7.86
C ARG A 121 -9.86 -12.87 -8.22
N LEU A 122 -9.39 -12.18 -7.19
CA LEU A 122 -8.27 -11.26 -7.31
C LEU A 122 -6.97 -12.05 -7.44
N THR A 123 -6.27 -11.82 -8.53
CA THR A 123 -4.92 -12.33 -8.79
C THR A 123 -3.97 -11.19 -9.06
N PHE A 124 -2.68 -11.45 -8.94
CA PHE A 124 -1.63 -10.48 -9.09
C PHE A 124 -0.57 -11.03 -10.03
N THR A 125 0.02 -10.14 -10.81
CA THR A 125 1.19 -10.44 -11.65
C THR A 125 2.31 -9.50 -11.27
N SER A 126 3.55 -9.97 -11.34
CA SER A 126 4.73 -9.17 -11.03
C SER A 126 5.61 -8.99 -12.27
N SER A 127 6.06 -7.76 -12.51
CA SER A 127 7.07 -7.42 -13.52
C SER A 127 8.38 -8.20 -13.30
N LYS A 128 8.76 -8.41 -12.04
CA LYS A 128 9.99 -9.09 -11.61
C LYS A 128 9.88 -10.62 -11.62
N ALA A 129 8.66 -11.16 -11.58
CA ALA A 129 8.39 -12.59 -11.64
C ALA A 129 7.41 -12.89 -12.78
N ALA A 130 7.84 -12.58 -14.01
CA ALA A 130 7.04 -12.76 -15.20
C ALA A 130 6.57 -14.22 -15.35
N GLY A 131 5.28 -14.41 -15.62
CA GLY A 131 4.66 -15.72 -15.80
C GLY A 131 4.17 -16.40 -14.52
N VAL A 132 4.40 -15.81 -13.35
CA VAL A 132 3.85 -16.32 -12.07
C VAL A 132 2.59 -15.53 -11.72
N THR A 133 1.46 -16.25 -11.58
CA THR A 133 0.22 -15.69 -11.03
C THR A 133 0.23 -15.86 -9.52
N LEU A 134 0.15 -14.74 -8.81
CA LEU A 134 0.09 -14.68 -7.35
C LEU A 134 -1.37 -14.49 -6.93
N THR A 135 -1.74 -15.04 -5.78
CA THR A 135 -3.11 -15.01 -5.25
C THR A 135 -3.21 -14.10 -4.03
N SER A 136 -4.42 -13.88 -3.53
CA SER A 136 -4.65 -13.23 -2.24
C SER A 136 -4.02 -13.94 -1.04
N ARG A 137 -3.53 -15.18 -1.20
CA ARG A 137 -2.74 -15.88 -0.18
C ARG A 137 -1.30 -15.35 -0.12
N ASP A 138 -0.76 -14.96 -1.27
CA ASP A 138 0.64 -14.57 -1.46
C ASP A 138 0.81 -13.06 -1.30
N ILE A 139 -0.15 -12.27 -1.81
CA ILE A 139 -0.16 -10.82 -1.72
C ILE A 139 -1.43 -10.35 -1.02
N THR A 140 -1.25 -9.63 0.09
CA THR A 140 -2.30 -8.86 0.74
C THR A 140 -2.34 -7.46 0.15
N MET A 141 -3.43 -7.11 -0.52
CA MET A 141 -3.63 -5.78 -1.09
C MET A 141 -4.48 -4.90 -0.15
N VAL A 142 -3.92 -3.76 0.25
CA VAL A 142 -4.64 -2.69 0.96
C VAL A 142 -4.95 -1.59 -0.04
N ARG A 143 -6.21 -1.15 -0.05
CA ARG A 143 -6.72 -0.19 -1.03
C ARG A 143 -7.13 1.11 -0.34
N GLY A 144 -6.74 2.23 -0.93
CA GLY A 144 -7.20 3.56 -0.56
C GLY A 144 -8.62 3.82 -1.06
N LEU A 145 -8.90 5.05 -1.45
CA LEU A 145 -10.21 5.44 -1.97
C LEU A 145 -10.49 4.74 -3.31
N MET A 146 -11.58 3.98 -3.41
CA MET A 146 -11.96 3.28 -4.65
C MET A 146 -13.16 3.93 -5.32
N LYS A 147 -13.12 4.08 -6.64
CA LYS A 147 -14.29 4.43 -7.45
C LYS A 147 -15.16 3.17 -7.67
N PRO A 148 -16.50 3.28 -7.77
CA PRO A 148 -17.36 2.14 -8.03
C PRO A 148 -16.94 1.36 -9.30
N GLY A 149 -16.90 0.03 -9.20
CA GLY A 149 -16.54 -0.87 -10.30
C GLY A 149 -15.04 -1.00 -10.56
N GLN A 150 -14.18 -0.29 -9.82
CA GLN A 150 -12.73 -0.41 -9.95
C GLN A 150 -12.16 -1.42 -8.96
N ILE A 151 -11.02 -2.01 -9.32
CA ILE A 151 -10.30 -2.96 -8.48
C ILE A 151 -9.16 -2.33 -7.70
N ILE A 152 -8.63 -1.21 -8.22
CA ILE A 152 -7.57 -0.39 -7.61
C ILE A 152 -8.14 0.83 -6.91
N GLY A 153 -7.45 1.27 -5.86
CA GLY A 153 -7.63 2.56 -5.22
C GLY A 153 -6.99 3.69 -6.03
N VAL A 154 -7.46 4.90 -5.77
CA VAL A 154 -6.97 6.16 -6.30
C VAL A 154 -6.22 6.88 -5.20
N SER A 155 -5.00 7.35 -5.49
CA SER A 155 -4.24 8.13 -4.54
C SER A 155 -4.87 9.51 -4.28
N PRO A 156 -4.74 10.08 -3.07
CA PRO A 156 -5.18 11.44 -2.78
C PRO A 156 -4.60 12.47 -3.75
N ILE A 157 -3.38 12.25 -4.23
CA ILE A 157 -2.72 13.11 -5.24
C ILE A 157 -3.48 13.07 -6.56
N THR A 158 -3.83 11.88 -7.04
CA THR A 158 -4.59 11.70 -8.28
C THR A 158 -5.98 12.30 -8.15
N ALA A 159 -6.65 12.07 -7.03
CA ALA A 159 -7.96 12.64 -6.75
C ALA A 159 -7.91 14.18 -6.72
N ALA A 160 -6.93 14.77 -6.02
CA ALA A 160 -6.76 16.22 -5.95
C ALA A 160 -6.47 16.83 -7.33
N ARG A 161 -5.66 16.17 -8.17
CA ARG A 161 -5.40 16.60 -9.55
C ARG A 161 -6.68 16.64 -10.38
N GLU A 162 -7.55 15.64 -10.26
CA GLU A 162 -8.85 15.63 -10.95
C GLU A 162 -9.74 16.79 -10.50
N PHE A 163 -9.82 17.07 -9.19
CA PHE A 163 -10.62 18.18 -8.66
C PHE A 163 -10.09 19.55 -9.09
N ILE A 164 -8.76 19.74 -9.10
CA ILE A 164 -8.15 21.00 -9.56
C ILE A 164 -8.38 21.18 -11.07
N GLY A 165 -8.27 20.11 -11.87
CA GLY A 165 -8.51 20.15 -13.31
C GLY A 165 -9.98 20.38 -13.71
N LEU A 166 -10.93 20.09 -12.82
CA LEU A 166 -12.36 20.39 -13.00
C LEU A 166 -12.78 21.74 -12.40
N GLY A 167 -11.93 22.32 -11.54
CA GLY A 167 -12.19 23.53 -10.77
C GLY A 167 -11.65 24.82 -11.39
N ILE A 168 -11.18 24.76 -12.64
CA ILE A 168 -10.86 25.90 -13.51
C ILE A 168 -11.54 25.76 -14.87
#